data_AF-A0A060C4S8-F1
#
_entry.id   AF-A0A060C4S8-F1
#
_cell.length_a   1.000
_cell.length_b   1.000
_cell.length_c   1.000
_cell.angle_alpha   90.00
_cell.angle_beta   90.00
_cell.angle_gamma   90.00
#
_symmetry.space_group_name_H-M   'P 1'
#
loop_
_entity.id
_entity.type
_entity.pdbx_description
1 polymer ?
#
loop_
_entity_poly.entity_id
_entity_poly.type
_entity_poly.pdbx_seq_one_letter_code
_entity_poly.pdbx_strand_id
1 'polypeptide(L)' 'MYRICLPALALVLALCLPAHAQPPAWPAFSTEGAHFTRDGKPYQIVSGSIHFQRIPRAYWKDRLLKARALG' A
#
# COMPACT_ATOMS: atom_id res chain seq x y z
N MET A 1 -49.11 -0.73 -19.26
CA MET A 1 -47.89 -1.51 -19.58
C MET A 1 -46.57 -0.85 -19.18
N TYR A 2 -46.49 0.45 -18.85
CA TYR A 2 -45.23 1.11 -18.47
C TYR A 2 -44.78 0.94 -17.00
N ARG A 3 -45.65 0.47 -16.10
CA ARG A 3 -45.37 0.39 -14.65
C ARG A 3 -44.40 -0.73 -14.25
N ILE A 4 -44.17 -1.72 -15.12
CA ILE A 4 -43.28 -2.87 -14.86
C ILE A 4 -41.87 -2.65 -15.44
N CYS A 5 -41.72 -1.79 -16.46
CA CYS A 5 -40.40 -1.54 -17.09
C CYS A 5 -39.46 -0.69 -16.22
N LEU A 6 -39.99 0.22 -15.40
CA LEU A 6 -39.20 1.09 -14.52
C LEU A 6 -38.37 0.34 -13.46
N PRO A 7 -38.91 -0.61 -12.68
CA PRO A 7 -38.10 -1.37 -11.71
C PRO A 7 -37.11 -2.32 -12.39
N ALA A 8 -37.46 -2.90 -13.54
CA ALA A 8 -36.54 -3.77 -14.29
C ALA A 8 -35.33 -2.99 -14.83
N LEU A 9 -35.55 -1.77 -15.34
CA LEU A 9 -34.48 -0.88 -15.79
C LEU A 9 -33.58 -0.43 -14.63
N ALA A 10 -34.16 -0.13 -13.47
CA ALA A 10 -33.40 0.27 -12.27
C ALA A 10 -32.52 -0.88 -11.74
N LEU A 11 -33.01 -2.12 -11.76
CA LEU A 11 -32.23 -3.30 -11.34
C LEU A 11 -31.07 -3.59 -12.29
N VAL A 12 -31.28 -3.48 -13.61
CA VAL A 12 -30.22 -3.63 -14.61
C VAL A 12 -29.17 -2.52 -14.47
N LEU A 13 -29.58 -1.29 -14.18
CA LEU A 13 -28.65 -0.18 -13.95
C LEU A 13 -27.80 -0.39 -12.69
N ALA A 14 -28.39 -0.95 -11.62
CA ALA A 14 -27.68 -1.26 -10.37
C ALA A 14 -26.66 -2.39 -10.53
N LEU A 15 -26.95 -3.38 -11.38
CA LEU A 15 -26.04 -4.50 -11.69
C LEU A 15 -24.89 -4.09 -12.64
N CYS A 16 -25.04 -2.98 -13.37
CA CYS A 16 -24.02 -2.45 -14.28
C CYS A 16 -23.07 -1.42 -13.62
N LEU A 17 -23.19 -1.17 -12.32
CA LEU A 17 -22.23 -0.32 -11.61
C LEU A 17 -20.87 -1.02 -11.56
N PRO A 18 -19.80 -0.43 -12.13
CA PRO A 18 -18.47 -1.02 -12.01
C PRO A 18 -18.06 -1.02 -10.54
N ALA A 19 -17.70 -2.21 -10.02
CA ALA A 19 -17.09 -2.32 -8.71
C ALA A 19 -15.77 -1.56 -8.73
N HIS A 20 -15.74 -0.39 -8.11
CA HIS A 20 -14.52 0.40 -7.97
C HIS A 20 -13.63 -0.29 -6.93
N ALA A 21 -12.69 -1.12 -7.42
CA ALA A 21 -11.63 -1.63 -6.57
C ALA A 21 -10.72 -0.46 -6.20
N GLN A 22 -10.70 -0.07 -4.93
CA GLN A 22 -9.69 0.88 -4.47
C GLN A 22 -8.31 0.24 -4.62
N PRO A 23 -7.32 0.95 -5.19
CA PRO A 23 -5.96 0.45 -5.24
C PRO A 23 -5.50 0.16 -3.81
N PRO A 24 -4.64 -0.86 -3.61
CA PRO A 24 -4.12 -1.15 -2.28
C PRO A 24 -3.49 0.12 -1.71
N ALA A 25 -4.07 0.60 -0.61
CA ALA A 25 -3.53 1.73 0.10
C ALA A 25 -2.11 1.39 0.58
N TRP A 26 -1.22 2.36 0.58
CA TRP A 26 0.05 2.17 1.27
C TRP A 26 -0.22 1.94 2.75
N PRO A 27 0.52 1.03 3.41
CA PRO A 27 0.37 0.79 4.83
C PRO A 27 0.42 2.12 5.60
N ALA A 28 -0.58 2.38 6.43
CA ALA A 28 -0.64 3.60 7.21
C ALA A 28 0.51 3.58 8.22
N PHE A 29 1.43 4.54 8.14
CA PHE A 29 2.53 4.67 9.08
C PHE A 29 2.26 5.84 10.02
N SER A 30 2.29 5.58 11.33
CA SER A 30 1.97 6.57 12.36
C SER A 30 2.84 6.38 13.60
N THR A 31 2.59 7.19 14.62
CA THR A 31 3.23 7.13 15.94
C THR A 31 2.14 7.06 17.01
N GLU A 32 2.28 6.11 17.93
CA GLU A 32 1.41 5.97 19.10
C GLU A 32 2.27 6.01 20.36
N GLY A 33 2.18 7.13 21.10
CA GLY A 33 3.04 7.39 22.25
C GLY A 33 4.52 7.36 21.86
N ALA A 34 5.27 6.41 22.42
CA ALA A 34 6.70 6.22 22.17
C ALA A 34 7.00 5.20 21.04
N HIS A 35 5.97 4.63 20.40
CA HIS A 35 6.14 3.57 19.40
C HIS A 35 5.73 4.04 18.00
N PHE A 36 6.45 3.57 16.98
CA PHE A 36 5.96 3.65 15.61
C PHE A 36 4.91 2.57 15.37
N THR A 37 3.94 2.86 14.51
CA THR A 37 2.88 1.92 14.14
C THR A 37 2.73 1.81 12.63
N ARG A 38 2.42 0.60 12.15
CA ARG A 38 2.07 0.33 10.75
C ARG A 38 0.73 -0.40 10.71
N ASP A 39 -0.27 0.21 10.06
CA ASP A 39 -1.67 -0.25 10.07
C ASP A 39 -2.22 -0.49 11.48
N GLY A 40 -1.88 0.41 12.41
CA GLY A 40 -2.31 0.34 13.81
C GLY A 40 -1.59 -0.72 14.66
N LYS A 41 -0.56 -1.40 14.13
CA LYS A 41 0.25 -2.38 14.88
C LYS A 41 1.62 -1.81 15.21
N PRO A 42 2.19 -2.07 16.41
CA PRO A 42 3.54 -1.65 16.74
C PRO A 42 4.57 -2.12 15.70
N TYR A 43 5.46 -1.21 15.29
CA TYR A 43 6.45 -1.42 14.25
C TYR A 43 7.82 -0.95 14.70
N GLN A 44 8.81 -1.85 14.68
CA GLN A 44 10.20 -1.50 14.96
C GLN A 44 10.91 -1.11 13.67
N ILE A 45 11.60 0.04 13.70
CA ILE A 45 12.43 0.49 12.58
C ILE A 45 13.88 0.13 12.89
N VAL A 46 14.43 -0.76 12.07
CA VAL A 46 15.88 -1.00 12.02
C VAL A 46 16.40 -0.25 10.79
N SER A 47 17.42 0.59 10.99
CA SER A 47 17.94 1.48 9.96
C SER A 47 19.46 1.48 9.95
N GLY A 48 20.04 1.75 8.78
CA GLY A 48 21.47 1.91 8.57
C GLY A 48 21.73 2.99 7.53
N SER A 49 22.95 3.53 7.53
CA SER A 49 23.35 4.61 6.60
C SER A 49 24.14 4.07 5.41
N ILE A 50 23.76 4.46 4.20
CA ILE A 50 24.52 4.19 2.97
C ILE A 50 24.74 5.50 2.21
N HIS A 51 26.00 5.88 2.03
CA HIS A 51 26.38 7.03 1.22
C HIS A 51 26.64 6.61 -0.23
N PHE A 52 25.61 6.68 -1.08
CA PHE A 52 25.70 6.25 -2.49
C PHE A 52 26.84 6.91 -3.28
N GLN A 53 27.20 8.14 -2.92
CA GLN A 53 28.27 8.93 -3.54
C GLN A 53 29.65 8.25 -3.45
N ARG A 54 29.85 7.42 -2.41
CA ARG A 54 31.11 6.73 -2.12
C ARG A 54 31.15 5.30 -2.65
N ILE A 55 30.12 4.87 -3.38
CA ILE A 55 29.94 3.49 -3.82
C ILE A 55 29.67 3.49 -5.33
N PRO A 56 30.47 2.78 -6.15
CA PRO A 56 30.18 2.60 -7.56
C PRO A 56 28.74 2.09 -7.78
N ARG A 57 28.03 2.67 -8.76
CA ARG A 57 26.61 2.36 -9.04
C ARG A 57 26.33 0.86 -9.18
N ALA A 58 27.27 0.12 -9.78
CA ALA A 58 27.18 -1.33 -9.96
C ALA A 58 26.99 -2.10 -8.64
N TYR A 59 27.44 -1.56 -7.50
CA TYR A 59 27.38 -2.22 -6.20
C TYR A 59 26.19 -1.80 -5.33
N TRP A 60 25.39 -0.81 -5.73
CA TRP A 60 24.28 -0.33 -4.89
C TRP A 60 23.30 -1.44 -4.52
N LYS A 61 22.92 -2.27 -5.49
CA LYS A 61 22.02 -3.42 -5.26
C LYS A 61 22.63 -4.41 -4.26
N ASP A 62 23.90 -4.77 -4.41
CA ASP A 62 24.60 -5.65 -3.49
C ASP A 62 24.60 -5.11 -2.06
N ARG A 63 24.87 -3.81 -1.88
CA ARG A 63 24.86 -3.16 -0.56
C ARG A 63 23.47 -3.15 0.08
N LEU A 64 22.44 -2.86 -0.70
CA LEU A 64 21.05 -2.90 -0.20
C LEU A 64 20.60 -4.31 0.18
N LEU A 65 20.98 -5.33 -0.61
CA LEU A 65 20.67 -6.72 -0.30
C LEU A 65 21.39 -7.20 0.97
N LYS A 66 22.65 -6.81 1.14
CA LYS A 66 23.40 -7.09 2.38
C LYS A 66 22.78 -6.40 3.58
N ALA A 67 22.38 -5.13 3.46
CA ALA A 67 21.70 -4.42 4.55
C ALA A 67 20.39 -5.10 4.94
N ARG A 68 19.57 -5.52 3.97
CA ARG A 68 18.34 -6.28 4.21
C ARG A 68 18.58 -7.63 4.90
N ALA A 69 19.71 -8.27 4.63
CA ALA A 69 20.05 -9.56 5.22
C ALA A 69 20.45 -9.46 6.72
N LEU A 70 20.68 -8.25 7.24
CA LEU A 70 21.07 -8.04 8.63
C LEU A 70 19.89 -8.01 9.62
N GLY A 71 18.66 -7.76 9.15
CA GLY A 71 17.44 -7.71 9.98
C GLY A 71 16.56 -6.51 9.67
#